data_AF-A0ABD6SYW3-F1
#
_entry.id   AF-A0ABD6SYW3-F1
#
_cell.length_a   1.000
_cell.length_b   1.000
_cell.length_c   1.000
_cell.angle_alpha   90.00
_cell.angle_beta   90.00
_cell.angle_gamma   90.00
#
_symmetry.space_group_name_H-M   'P 1'
#
loop_
_entity.id
_entity.type
_entity.pdbx_description
1 polymer ?
#
loop_
_entity_poly.entity_id
_entity_poly.type
_entity_poly.pdbx_seq_one_letter_code
_entity_poly.pdbx_strand_id
1 'polypeptide(L)'
;MILIPFIMLGLPLAIIVFVFLAIMKWKKEGEEDVFRQLYVHLVLFATLMLSIGGGIGIFMGLSDYISPPSYYESYNSFKKMQLMEVKNSQQTVSEEKIRAEYDRNVEDRKATVKQEAKNTMIKSLGFIVIPLPIFLYFNNGRIRDKKST
;
A
#
# COMPACT_ATOMS: atom_id res chain seq x y z
N MET A 1 -1.88 -23.55 -27.43
CA MET A 1 -2.44 -23.65 -26.06
C MET A 1 -1.53 -24.37 -25.05
N ILE A 2 -0.49 -25.11 -25.48
CA ILE A 2 0.44 -25.87 -24.60
C ILE A 2 1.62 -25.03 -24.08
N LEU A 3 1.93 -23.88 -24.71
CA LEU A 3 3.02 -22.99 -24.28
C LEU A 3 2.78 -22.29 -22.92
N ILE A 4 1.53 -21.94 -22.62
CA ILE A 4 1.16 -21.24 -21.39
C ILE A 4 1.40 -22.10 -20.13
N PRO A 5 0.97 -23.39 -20.07
CA PRO A 5 1.28 -24.23 -18.92
C PRO A 5 2.77 -24.56 -18.78
N PHE A 6 3.51 -24.64 -19.89
CA PHE A 6 4.96 -24.88 -19.84
C PHE A 6 5.73 -23.68 -19.27
N ILE A 7 5.31 -22.45 -19.59
CA ILE A 7 5.91 -21.24 -19.03
C ILE A 7 5.50 -21.05 -17.57
N MET A 8 4.22 -21.27 -17.22
CA MET A 8 3.72 -21.13 -15.85
C MET A 8 4.37 -22.11 -14.86
N LEU A 9 4.71 -23.32 -15.30
CA LEU A 9 5.24 -24.37 -14.44
C LEU A 9 6.76 -24.55 -14.58
N GLY A 10 7.30 -24.36 -15.79
CA GLY A 10 8.72 -24.50 -16.08
C GLY A 10 9.56 -23.32 -15.60
N LEU A 11 9.05 -22.09 -15.68
CA LEU A 11 9.77 -20.89 -15.22
C LEU A 11 10.05 -20.90 -13.70
N PRO A 12 9.07 -21.18 -12.81
CA PRO A 12 9.36 -21.26 -11.38
C PRO A 12 10.28 -22.43 -11.03
N LEU A 13 10.16 -23.58 -11.70
CA LEU A 13 11.08 -24.71 -11.50
C LEU A 13 12.51 -24.38 -11.90
N ALA A 14 12.69 -23.72 -13.04
CA ALA A 14 14.00 -23.28 -13.52
C ALA A 14 14.64 -22.25 -12.57
N ILE A 15 13.86 -21.32 -12.02
CA ILE A 15 14.32 -20.36 -11.01
C ILE A 15 14.75 -21.09 -9.72
N ILE A 16 13.96 -22.07 -9.25
CA ILE A 16 14.30 -22.85 -8.06
C ILE A 16 15.61 -23.62 -8.25
N VAL A 17 15.78 -24.29 -9.40
CA VAL A 17 17.01 -25.04 -9.73
C VAL A 17 18.20 -24.09 -9.83
N PHE A 18 18.04 -22.93 -10.47
CA PHE A 18 19.08 -21.92 -10.58
C PHE A 18 19.52 -21.37 -9.22
N VAL A 19 18.55 -21.07 -8.34
CA VAL A 19 18.82 -20.64 -6.96
C VAL A 19 19.54 -21.74 -6.19
N PHE A 20 19.12 -23.00 -6.31
CA PHE A 20 19.78 -24.13 -5.67
C PHE A 20 21.24 -24.31 -6.12
N LEU A 21 21.50 -24.23 -7.43
CA LEU A 21 22.84 -24.33 -7.98
C LEU A 21 23.73 -23.15 -7.56
N ALA A 22 23.18 -21.94 -7.49
CA ALA A 22 23.88 -20.76 -6.98
C ALA A 22 24.27 -20.95 -5.51
N ILE A 23 23.34 -21.41 -4.66
CA ILE A 23 23.60 -21.71 -3.24
C ILE A 23 24.69 -22.78 -3.08
N MET A 24 24.62 -23.87 -3.85
CA MET A 24 25.62 -24.95 -3.79
C MET A 24 27.03 -24.48 -4.21
N LYS A 25 27.11 -23.56 -5.18
CA LYS A 25 28.39 -23.00 -5.63
C LYS A 25 28.98 -22.03 -4.59
N TRP A 26 28.14 -21.27 -3.90
CA TRP A 26 28.57 -20.28 -2.88
C TRP A 26 29.07 -20.91 -1.58
N LYS A 27 28.69 -22.16 -1.30
CA LYS A 27 29.17 -22.93 -0.14
C LYS A 27 30.71 -23.15 -0.12
N LYS A 28 31.39 -22.98 -1.25
CA LYS A 28 32.83 -23.27 -1.39
C LYS A 28 33.76 -22.07 -1.17
N GLU A 29 33.24 -20.84 -1.14
CA GLU A 29 34.03 -19.61 -1.02
C GLU A 29 33.50 -18.77 0.15
N GLY A 30 34.25 -18.68 1.25
CA GLY A 30 34.03 -17.68 2.32
C GLY A 30 32.60 -17.58 2.85
N GLU A 31 32.04 -18.70 3.32
CA GLU A 31 30.62 -18.89 3.59
C GLU A 31 30.02 -17.83 4.56
N GLU A 32 30.68 -17.52 5.67
CA GLU A 32 30.11 -16.64 6.69
C GLU A 32 29.95 -15.16 6.27
N ASP A 33 30.89 -14.64 5.48
CA ASP A 33 30.91 -13.21 5.15
C ASP A 33 29.91 -12.89 4.02
N VAL A 34 29.78 -13.79 3.05
CA VAL A 34 28.80 -13.69 1.97
C VAL A 34 27.36 -13.78 2.51
N PHE A 35 27.08 -14.70 3.44
CA PHE A 35 25.75 -14.82 4.04
C PHE A 35 25.39 -13.62 4.92
N ARG A 36 26.35 -13.10 5.70
CA ARG A 36 26.17 -11.87 6.48
C ARG A 36 25.88 -10.68 5.57
N GLN A 37 26.65 -10.53 4.50
CA GLN A 37 26.45 -9.45 3.54
C GLN A 37 25.08 -9.57 2.87
N LEU A 38 24.69 -10.75 2.41
CA LEU A 38 23.36 -10.99 1.81
C LEU A 38 22.22 -10.63 2.79
N TYR A 39 22.32 -11.08 4.04
CA TYR A 39 21.33 -10.77 5.08
C TYR A 39 21.19 -9.27 5.31
N VAL A 40 22.31 -8.56 5.49
CA VAL A 40 22.32 -7.09 5.68
C VAL A 40 21.65 -6.40 4.49
N HIS A 41 21.97 -6.81 3.25
CA HIS A 41 21.37 -6.21 2.06
C HIS A 41 19.88 -6.50 1.93
N LEU A 42 19.42 -7.70 2.28
CA LEU A 42 18.00 -8.04 2.28
C LEU A 42 17.22 -7.22 3.30
N VAL A 43 17.75 -7.06 4.51
CA VAL A 43 17.12 -6.22 5.54
C VAL A 43 17.09 -4.77 5.10
N LEU A 44 18.19 -4.22 4.59
CA LEU A 44 18.23 -2.84 4.09
C LEU A 44 17.25 -2.65 2.92
N PHE A 45 17.16 -3.62 2.02
CA PHE A 45 16.19 -3.60 0.92
C PHE A 45 14.74 -3.60 1.44
N ALA A 46 14.42 -4.46 2.40
CA ALA A 46 13.09 -4.49 3.01
C ALA A 46 12.74 -3.16 3.70
N THR A 47 13.68 -2.58 4.46
CA THR A 47 13.49 -1.27 5.11
C THR A 47 13.32 -0.14 4.10
N LEU A 48 14.02 -0.18 2.97
CA LEU A 48 13.86 0.77 1.87
C LEU A 48 12.46 0.66 1.25
N MET A 49 12.00 -0.56 0.94
CA MET A 49 10.67 -0.80 0.38
C MET A 49 9.56 -0.33 1.33
N LEU A 50 9.68 -0.62 2.63
CA LEU A 50 8.75 -0.14 3.65
C LEU A 50 8.73 1.39 3.75
N SER A 51 9.90 2.03 3.69
CA SER A 51 10.02 3.49 3.74
C SER A 51 9.40 4.16 2.52
N ILE A 52 9.58 3.58 1.32
CA ILE A 52 8.93 4.07 0.09
C ILE A 52 7.42 3.93 0.19
N GLY A 53 6.91 2.76 0.63
CA GLY A 53 5.48 2.55 0.83
C GLY A 53 4.86 3.49 1.86
N GLY A 54 5.56 3.72 2.97
CA GLY A 54 5.18 4.72 3.97
C GLY A 54 5.19 6.14 3.41
N GLY A 55 6.21 6.51 2.64
CA GLY A 55 6.30 7.83 2.00
C GLY A 55 5.10 8.10 1.08
N ILE A 56 4.83 7.18 0.15
CA ILE A 56 3.69 7.30 -0.77
C ILE A 56 2.37 7.43 0.00
N GLY A 57 2.16 6.61 1.03
CA GLY A 57 0.92 6.64 1.80
C GLY A 57 0.72 7.94 2.60
N ILE A 58 1.79 8.58 3.10
CA ILE A 58 1.69 9.91 3.71
C ILE A 58 1.23 10.95 2.69
N PHE A 59 1.80 10.95 1.49
CA PHE A 59 1.40 11.88 0.43
C PHE A 59 -0.03 11.66 -0.03
N MET A 60 -0.46 10.40 -0.17
CA MET A 60 -1.84 10.07 -0.50
C MET A 60 -2.81 10.57 0.58
N GLY A 61 -2.55 10.25 1.85
CA GLY A 61 -3.39 10.71 2.94
C GLY A 61 -3.41 12.24 3.06
N LEU A 62 -2.28 12.93 2.85
CA LEU A 62 -2.25 14.39 2.86
C LEU A 62 -3.06 14.98 1.70
N SER A 63 -2.95 14.39 0.50
CA SER A 63 -3.74 14.77 -0.66
C SER A 63 -5.24 14.62 -0.40
N ASP A 64 -5.67 13.46 0.11
CA ASP A 64 -7.08 13.18 0.38
C ASP A 64 -7.63 14.05 1.52
N TYR A 65 -6.78 14.48 2.45
CA TYR A 65 -7.17 15.40 3.52
C TYR A 65 -7.39 16.84 3.01
N ILE A 66 -6.48 17.34 2.17
CA ILE A 66 -6.53 18.71 1.62
C ILE A 66 -7.59 18.80 0.51
N SER A 67 -7.61 17.83 -0.39
CA SER A 67 -8.51 17.77 -1.54
C SER A 67 -9.22 16.41 -1.58
N PRO A 68 -10.25 16.22 -0.73
CA PRO A 68 -11.03 15.00 -0.77
C PRO A 68 -11.61 14.75 -2.17
N PRO A 69 -11.61 13.50 -2.66
CA PRO A 69 -12.24 13.15 -3.92
C PRO A 69 -13.70 13.60 -3.97
N SER A 70 -14.14 14.07 -5.13
CA SER A 70 -15.52 14.53 -5.33
C SER A 70 -16.52 13.39 -5.12
N TYR A 71 -17.69 13.72 -4.56
CA TYR A 71 -18.80 12.77 -4.48
C TYR A 71 -19.20 12.36 -5.91
N TYR A 72 -19.14 11.05 -6.19
CA TYR A 72 -19.30 10.52 -7.55
C TYR A 72 -20.75 10.56 -8.06
N GLU A 73 -21.73 10.67 -7.17
CA GLU A 73 -23.13 10.66 -7.56
C GLU A 73 -23.65 12.10 -7.77
N SER A 74 -24.16 12.37 -8.96
CA SER A 74 -24.84 13.65 -9.22
C SER A 74 -26.16 13.71 -8.45
N TYR A 75 -26.55 14.91 -8.01
CA TYR A 75 -27.86 15.13 -7.38
C TYR A 75 -29.03 14.57 -8.21
N ASN A 76 -28.94 14.64 -9.54
CA ASN A 76 -29.97 14.11 -10.44
C ASN A 76 -30.08 12.58 -10.37
N SER A 77 -28.97 11.86 -10.23
CA SER A 77 -28.95 10.42 -10.01
C SER A 77 -29.58 10.07 -8.65
N PHE A 78 -29.12 10.76 -7.60
CA PHE A 78 -29.61 10.55 -6.24
C PHE A 78 -31.11 10.81 -6.13
N LYS A 79 -31.59 11.92 -6.71
CA LYS A 79 -33.00 12.28 -6.78
C LYS A 79 -33.82 11.22 -7.51
N LYS A 80 -33.33 10.71 -8.65
CA LYS A 80 -34.03 9.67 -9.41
C LYS A 80 -34.15 8.37 -8.61
N MET A 81 -33.09 7.98 -7.88
CA MET A 81 -33.09 6.80 -7.02
C MET A 81 -34.11 6.94 -5.88
N GLN A 82 -34.07 8.04 -5.13
CA GLN A 82 -35.03 8.30 -4.05
C GLN A 82 -36.47 8.34 -4.54
N LEU A 83 -36.75 8.99 -5.67
CA LEU A 83 -38.12 9.05 -6.21
C LEU A 83 -38.64 7.67 -6.64
N MET A 84 -37.78 6.75 -7.09
CA MET A 84 -38.17 5.37 -7.39
C MET A 84 -38.50 4.59 -6.10
N GLU A 85 -37.71 4.77 -5.04
CA GLU A 85 -37.93 4.12 -3.73
C GLU A 85 -39.21 4.61 -3.03
N VAL A 86 -39.45 5.91 -3.11
CA VAL A 86 -40.65 6.58 -2.59
C VAL A 86 -41.92 6.17 -3.37
N LYS A 87 -41.81 6.00 -4.69
CA LYS A 87 -42.91 5.49 -5.53
C LYS A 87 -43.31 4.05 -5.18
N ASN A 88 -42.36 3.23 -4.75
CA ASN A 88 -42.62 1.85 -4.31
C ASN A 88 -43.21 1.77 -2.89
N SER A 89 -43.08 2.84 -2.10
CA SER A 89 -43.51 2.89 -0.68
C SER A 89 -44.75 3.76 -0.43
N GLN A 90 -45.39 4.31 -1.46
CA GLN A 90 -46.55 5.22 -1.39
C GLN A 90 -46.36 6.46 -0.49
N GLN A 91 -45.12 6.74 -0.08
CA GLN A 91 -44.77 7.93 0.68
C GLN A 91 -44.65 9.13 -0.26
N THR A 92 -44.86 10.34 0.23
CA THR A 92 -44.55 11.58 -0.51
C THR A 92 -43.42 12.28 0.20
N VAL A 93 -42.29 12.45 -0.49
CA VAL A 93 -41.10 13.15 0.01
C VAL A 93 -40.98 14.47 -0.76
N SER A 94 -40.84 15.58 -0.04
CA SER A 94 -40.63 16.90 -0.67
C SER A 94 -39.22 16.99 -1.29
N GLU A 95 -39.09 17.76 -2.37
CA GLU A 95 -37.80 17.96 -3.02
C GLU A 95 -36.75 18.60 -2.09
N GLU A 96 -37.19 19.48 -1.18
CA GLU A 96 -36.33 20.07 -0.15
C GLU A 96 -35.71 19.02 0.76
N LYS A 97 -36.48 17.99 1.14
CA LYS A 97 -35.97 16.90 1.97
C LYS A 97 -34.95 16.04 1.23
N ILE A 98 -35.17 15.76 -0.05
CA ILE A 98 -34.21 15.02 -0.91
C ILE A 98 -32.90 15.80 -1.06
N ARG A 99 -32.98 17.12 -1.24
CA ARG A 99 -31.80 18.00 -1.33
C ARG A 99 -31.04 18.05 -0.01
N ALA A 100 -31.74 18.24 1.11
CA ALA A 100 -31.10 18.26 2.43
C ALA A 100 -30.40 16.93 2.74
N GLU A 101 -30.98 15.80 2.33
CA GLU A 101 -30.37 14.48 2.52
C GLU A 101 -29.14 14.27 1.62
N TYR A 102 -29.19 14.72 0.36
CA TYR A 102 -28.02 14.71 -0.52
C TYR A 102 -26.87 15.55 0.05
N ASP A 103 -27.14 16.78 0.50
CA ASP A 103 -26.13 17.68 1.04
C ASP A 103 -25.49 17.08 2.31
N ARG A 104 -26.31 16.48 3.20
CA ARG A 104 -25.83 15.74 4.37
C ARG A 104 -24.92 14.58 3.95
N ASN A 105 -25.32 13.77 2.97
CA ASN A 105 -24.52 12.63 2.51
C ASN A 105 -23.18 13.07 1.92
N VAL A 106 -23.16 14.20 1.20
CA VAL A 106 -21.93 14.80 0.66
C VAL A 106 -21.01 15.26 1.80
N GLU A 107 -21.56 15.91 2.83
CA GLU A 107 -20.79 16.36 4.00
C GLU A 107 -20.25 15.18 4.81
N ASP A 108 -21.07 14.19 5.10
CA ASP A 108 -20.69 12.97 5.82
C ASP A 108 -19.59 12.21 5.07
N ARG A 109 -19.69 12.12 3.73
CA ARG A 109 -18.65 11.48 2.92
C ARG A 109 -17.35 12.25 2.99
N LYS A 110 -17.37 13.58 2.87
CA LYS A 110 -16.16 14.42 3.02
C LYS A 110 -15.54 14.25 4.40
N ALA A 111 -16.34 14.21 5.46
CA ALA A 111 -15.86 14.01 6.81
C ALA A 111 -15.21 12.64 7.00
N THR A 112 -15.85 11.59 6.48
CA THR A 112 -15.34 10.21 6.50
C THR A 112 -14.00 10.11 5.79
N VAL A 113 -13.90 10.63 4.56
CA VAL A 113 -12.65 10.57 3.80
C VAL A 113 -11.53 11.34 4.50
N LYS A 114 -11.81 12.47 5.14
CA LYS A 114 -10.80 13.18 5.95
C LYS A 114 -10.31 12.36 7.15
N GLN A 115 -11.17 11.58 7.80
CA GLN A 115 -10.73 10.69 8.90
C GLN A 115 -9.92 9.50 8.37
N GLU A 116 -10.34 8.91 7.25
CA GLU A 116 -9.58 7.87 6.56
C GLU A 116 -8.20 8.37 6.14
N ALA A 117 -8.13 9.58 5.59
CA ALA A 117 -6.90 10.26 5.20
C ALA A 117 -5.93 10.39 6.39
N LYS A 118 -6.41 10.85 7.54
CA LYS A 118 -5.61 10.90 8.79
C LYS A 118 -5.12 9.52 9.21
N ASN A 119 -5.97 8.51 9.17
CA ASN A 119 -5.59 7.14 9.50
C ASN A 119 -4.52 6.59 8.55
N THR A 120 -4.63 6.86 7.26
CA THR A 120 -3.62 6.51 6.26
C THR A 120 -2.30 7.19 6.58
N MET A 121 -2.29 8.50 6.83
CA MET A 121 -1.07 9.23 7.21
C MET A 121 -0.39 8.61 8.44
N ILE A 122 -1.14 8.31 9.50
CA ILE A 122 -0.59 7.73 10.73
C ILE A 122 -0.03 6.32 10.48
N LYS A 123 -0.77 5.46 9.77
CA LYS A 123 -0.32 4.11 9.42
C LYS A 123 0.95 4.16 8.59
N SER A 124 0.98 5.05 7.61
CA SER A 124 2.12 5.27 6.72
C SER A 124 3.35 5.82 7.42
N LEU A 125 3.19 6.65 8.46
CA LEU A 125 4.28 7.02 9.36
C LEU A 125 4.82 5.80 10.11
N GLY A 126 3.94 4.88 10.57
CA GLY A 126 4.34 3.61 11.17
C GLY A 126 5.26 2.79 10.26
N PHE A 127 4.95 2.74 8.96
CA PHE A 127 5.79 2.07 7.95
C PHE A 127 7.19 2.68 7.77
N ILE A 128 7.41 3.92 8.20
CA ILE A 128 8.74 4.58 8.17
C ILE A 128 9.44 4.45 9.52
N VAL A 129 8.73 4.73 10.62
CA VAL A 129 9.30 4.79 11.96
C VAL A 129 9.74 3.42 12.47
N ILE A 130 8.98 2.35 12.18
CA ILE A 130 9.31 0.99 12.64
C ILE A 130 10.60 0.44 12.01
N PRO A 131 10.82 0.52 10.68
CA PRO A 131 12.05 0.02 10.07
C PRO A 131 13.26 0.93 10.28
N LEU A 132 13.09 2.19 10.66
CA LEU A 132 14.19 3.14 10.78
C LEU A 132 15.27 2.72 11.80
N PRO A 133 14.97 2.27 13.04
CA PRO A 133 15.98 1.76 13.97
C PRO A 133 16.75 0.57 13.40
N ILE A 134 16.05 -0.34 12.71
CA ILE A 134 16.65 -1.51 12.07
C ILE A 134 17.62 -1.05 10.97
N PHE A 135 17.17 -0.15 10.11
CA PHE A 135 17.99 0.44 9.05
C PHE A 135 19.25 1.10 9.61
N LEU A 136 19.12 1.93 10.65
CA LEU A 136 20.26 2.62 11.27
C LEU A 136 21.28 1.63 11.86
N TYR A 137 20.81 0.59 12.55
CA TYR A 137 21.67 -0.45 13.10
C TYR A 137 22.49 -1.15 12.00
N PHE A 138 21.83 -1.65 10.95
CA PHE A 138 22.48 -2.40 9.89
C PHE A 138 23.33 -1.52 8.96
N ASN A 139 22.91 -0.27 8.71
CA ASN A 139 23.71 0.66 7.90
C ASN A 139 24.99 1.09 8.63
N ASN A 140 24.92 1.35 9.95
CA ASN A 140 26.09 1.70 10.74
C ASN A 140 27.07 0.52 10.88
N GLY A 141 26.57 -0.71 11.02
CA GLY A 141 27.38 -1.94 10.99
C GLY A 141 28.17 -2.07 9.69
N ARG A 142 27.48 -1.93 8.54
CA ARG A 142 28.10 -1.96 7.21
C ARG A 142 29.21 -0.92 7.02
N ILE A 143 29.03 0.31 7.55
CA ILE A 143 30.03 1.39 7.43
C ILE A 143 31.27 1.10 8.29
N ARG A 144 31.09 0.49 9.47
CA ARG A 144 32.20 0.09 10.35
C ARG A 144 33.05 -1.01 9.73
N ASP A 145 32.43 -2.03 9.16
CA ASP A 145 33.15 -3.16 8.56
C ASP A 145 34.02 -2.68 7.38
N LYS A 146 33.49 -1.77 6.55
CA LYS A 146 34.22 -1.16 5.42
C LYS A 146 35.40 -0.25 5.82
N LYS A 147 35.48 0.18 7.08
CA LYS A 147 36.62 0.97 7.62
C LYS A 147 37.73 0.10 8.20
N SER A 148 37.49 -1.20 8.43
CA SER A 148 38.46 -2.12 9.05
C SER A 148 39.29 -2.92 8.03
N THR A 149 38.89 -2.86 6.76
CA THR A 149 39.63 -3.33 5.57
C THR A 149 40.29 -2.16 4.87
#